data_AF-Q6L9G2-F1
#
_entry.id   AF-Q6L9G2-F1
#
_cell.length_a   1.000
_cell.length_b   1.000
_cell.length_c   1.000
_cell.angle_alpha   90.00
_cell.angle_beta   90.00
_cell.angle_gamma   90.00
#
_symmetry.space_group_name_H-M   'P 1'
#
loop_
_entity.id
_entity.type
_entity.pdbx_description
1 polymer ?
#
loop_
_entity_poly.entity_id
_entity_poly.type
_entity_poly.pdbx_seq_one_letter_code
_entity_poly.pdbx_strand_id
1 'polypeptide(L)' 'EMEVWALEAYGATAVLKEMLTTKSDDVEGRTRAYRAIANGENVPPSGVPETFFVLTKELKALALDVEIFEEVENNE' A
#
# COMPACT_ATOMS: atom_id res chain seq x y z
N GLU A 1 0.38 -16.08 2.35
CA GLU A 1 1.85 -15.90 2.46
C GLU A 1 2.59 -16.66 1.37
N MET A 2 2.24 -17.92 1.09
CA MET A 2 2.87 -18.71 0.01
C MET A 2 2.72 -18.06 -1.38
N GLU A 3 1.60 -17.40 -1.65
CA GLU A 3 1.31 -16.71 -2.90
C GLU A 3 2.12 -15.42 -3.06
N VAL A 4 2.41 -14.76 -1.92
CA VAL A 4 3.25 -13.56 -1.89
C VAL A 4 4.68 -13.93 -2.27
N TRP A 5 5.22 -15.02 -1.69
CA TRP A 5 6.56 -15.52 -2.05
C TRP A 5 6.67 -15.89 -3.52
N ALA A 6 5.62 -16.44 -4.12
CA ALA A 6 5.62 -16.73 -5.55
C ALA A 6 5.78 -15.44 -6.37
N LEU A 7 5.00 -14.39 -6.06
CA LEU A 7 5.10 -13.11 -6.77
C LEU A 7 6.45 -12.41 -6.54
N GLU A 8 7.00 -12.50 -5.33
CA GLU A 8 8.33 -11.98 -4.99
C GLU A 8 9.43 -12.71 -5.78
N ALA A 9 9.39 -14.03 -5.85
CA ALA A 9 10.36 -14.83 -6.59
C ALA A 9 10.36 -14.54 -8.10
N TYR A 10 9.20 -14.20 -8.67
CA TYR A 10 9.08 -13.75 -10.06
C TYR A 10 9.54 -12.31 -10.28
N GLY A 11 9.82 -11.53 -9.22
CA GLY A 11 10.09 -10.10 -9.33
C GLY A 11 8.87 -9.29 -9.78
N ALA A 12 7.66 -9.81 -9.54
CA ALA A 12 6.41 -9.20 -9.98
C ALA A 12 5.95 -8.07 -9.05
N THR A 13 6.83 -7.09 -8.78
CA THR A 13 6.62 -6.04 -7.77
C THR A 13 5.35 -5.23 -7.99
N ALA A 14 5.04 -4.88 -9.25
CA ALA A 14 3.83 -4.12 -9.58
C ALA A 14 2.55 -4.91 -9.25
N VAL A 15 2.53 -6.22 -9.57
CA VAL A 15 1.39 -7.10 -9.29
C VAL A 15 1.25 -7.31 -7.79
N LEU A 16 2.35 -7.56 -7.09
CA LEU A 16 2.33 -7.72 -5.63
C LEU A 16 1.82 -6.45 -4.94
N LYS A 17 2.33 -5.28 -5.34
CA LYS A 17 1.86 -3.99 -4.81
C LYS A 17 0.36 -3.83 -5.05
N GLU A 18 -0.11 -4.11 -6.26
CA GLU A 18 -1.53 -4.01 -6.61
C GLU A 18 -2.40 -4.95 -5.77
N MET A 19 -1.97 -6.19 -5.53
CA MET A 19 -2.67 -7.16 -4.68
C MET A 19 -2.77 -6.70 -3.23
N LEU A 20 -1.72 -6.08 -2.68
CA LEU A 20 -1.69 -5.62 -1.29
C LEU A 20 -2.37 -4.25 -1.06
N THR A 21 -2.55 -3.45 -2.11
CA THR A 21 -3.09 -2.08 -2.01
C THR A 21 -4.43 -1.96 -2.74
N THR A 22 -4.41 -1.57 -4.01
CA THR A 22 -5.59 -1.24 -4.83
C THR A 22 -6.65 -2.34 -4.85
N LYS A 23 -6.23 -3.62 -4.77
CA LYS A 23 -7.12 -4.79 -4.80
C LYS A 23 -7.50 -5.32 -3.42
N SER A 24 -6.92 -4.80 -2.33
CA SER A 24 -7.24 -5.21 -0.96
C SER A 24 -7.74 -4.02 -0.13
N ASP A 25 -6.80 -3.21 0.39
CA ASP A 25 -7.04 -2.39 1.57
C ASP A 25 -6.88 -0.88 1.34
N ASP A 26 -6.37 -0.42 0.19
CA ASP A 26 -6.30 1.01 -0.15
C ASP A 26 -7.69 1.51 -0.55
N VAL A 27 -8.42 2.14 0.39
CA VAL A 27 -9.84 2.47 0.21
C VAL A 27 -10.02 3.56 -0.86
N GLU A 28 -9.17 4.58 -0.82
CA GLU A 28 -9.19 5.65 -1.80
C GLU A 28 -8.70 5.16 -3.17
N GLY A 29 -7.58 4.42 -3.18
CA GLY A 29 -6.96 3.87 -4.37
C GLY A 29 -7.89 2.93 -5.11
N ARG A 30 -8.62 2.06 -4.42
CA ARG A 30 -9.61 1.16 -5.03
C ARG A 30 -10.74 1.92 -5.72
N THR A 31 -11.24 2.99 -5.10
CA THR A 31 -12.31 3.82 -5.69
C THR A 31 -11.81 4.55 -6.92
N ARG A 32 -10.59 5.11 -6.88
CA ARG A 32 -9.97 5.76 -8.04
C ARG A 32 -9.70 4.75 -9.16
N ALA A 33 -9.21 3.55 -8.82
CA ALA A 33 -8.96 2.49 -9.78
C ALA A 33 -10.25 2.03 -10.47
N TYR A 34 -11.34 1.87 -9.72
CA TYR A 34 -12.65 1.53 -10.30
C TYR A 34 -13.12 2.59 -11.32
N ARG A 35 -12.99 3.88 -10.97
CA ARG A 35 -13.33 4.98 -11.89
C ARG A 35 -12.43 4.99 -13.12
N ALA A 36 -11.13 4.80 -12.95
CA ALA A 36 -10.18 4.75 -14.06
C ALA A 36 -10.53 3.61 -15.03
N ILE A 37 -10.81 2.41 -14.51
CA ILE A 37 -11.23 1.26 -15.32
C ILE A 37 -12.55 1.55 -16.06
N ALA A 38 -13.53 2.16 -15.38
CA ALA A 38 -14.81 2.53 -16.00
C ALA A 38 -14.66 3.57 -17.13
N ASN A 39 -13.68 4.47 -17.00
CA ASN A 39 -13.38 5.52 -17.97
C ASN A 39 -12.41 5.07 -19.08
N GLY A 40 -11.85 3.86 -19.00
CA GLY A 40 -10.80 3.39 -19.91
C GLY A 40 -9.45 4.07 -19.71
N GLU A 41 -9.22 4.67 -18.54
CA GLU A 41 -7.96 5.31 -18.15
C GLU A 41 -7.04 4.33 -17.43
N ASN A 42 -5.74 4.64 -17.38
CA ASN A 42 -4.80 3.85 -16.61
C ASN A 42 -5.06 3.95 -15.11
N VAL A 43 -4.89 2.82 -14.42
CA VAL A 43 -5.03 2.75 -12.96
C VAL A 43 -3.97 3.65 -12.30
N PRO A 44 -4.39 4.59 -11.43
CA PRO A 44 -3.45 5.49 -10.75
C PRO A 44 -2.58 4.73 -9.74
N PRO A 45 -1.43 5.30 -9.33
CA PRO A 45 -0.59 4.70 -8.31
C PRO A 45 -1.33 4.57 -6.97
N SER A 46 -1.08 3.46 -6.28
CA SER A 46 -1.64 3.21 -4.95
C SER A 46 -0.86 3.87 -3.82
N GLY A 47 -1.57 4.16 -2.75
CA GLY A 47 -1.07 4.77 -1.52
C GLY A 47 -0.66 3.73 -0.47
N VAL A 48 -0.68 4.16 0.79
CA VAL A 48 -0.39 3.33 1.96
C VAL A 48 -1.64 2.52 2.33
N PRO A 49 -1.54 1.19 2.57
CA PRO A 49 -2.69 0.38 2.99
C PRO A 49 -3.24 0.76 4.36
N GLU A 50 -4.55 0.67 4.51
CA GLU A 50 -5.25 1.06 5.74
C GLU A 50 -4.91 0.14 6.92
N THR A 51 -4.62 -1.12 6.63
CA THR A 51 -4.12 -2.12 7.59
C THR A 51 -2.83 -1.65 8.26
N PHE A 52 -1.98 -0.85 7.59
CA PHE A 52 -0.80 -0.26 8.22
C PHE A 52 -1.16 0.79 9.27
N PHE A 53 -2.16 1.63 9.00
CA PHE A 53 -2.65 2.59 10.00
C PHE A 53 -3.27 1.88 11.20
N VAL A 54 -4.04 0.81 10.98
CA VAL A 54 -4.58 -0.02 12.08
C VAL A 54 -3.45 -0.60 12.92
N LEU A 55 -2.42 -1.18 12.29
CA LEU A 55 -1.24 -1.69 12.98
C LEU A 55 -0.57 -0.63 13.87
N THR A 56 -0.40 0.61 13.37
CA THR A 56 0.19 1.68 14.20
C THR A 56 -0.68 2.02 15.42
N LYS A 57 -2.01 1.96 15.30
CA LYS A 57 -2.92 2.20 16.42
C LYS A 57 -2.89 1.06 17.43
N GLU A 58 -2.80 -0.18 16.97
CA GLU A 58 -2.68 -1.36 17.83
C GLU A 58 -1.37 -1.35 18.64
N LEU A 59 -0.25 -0.98 18.01
CA LEU A 59 1.03 -0.83 18.70
C LEU A 59 1.01 0.31 19.72
N LYS A 60 0.43 1.46 19.37
CA LYS A 60 0.26 2.58 20.32
C LYS A 60 -0.63 2.22 21.51
N ALA A 61 -1.62 1.35 21.34
CA ALA A 61 -2.44 0.85 22.43
C ALA A 61 -1.64 0.00 23.45
N LEU A 62 -0.52 -0.59 23.02
CA LEU A 62 0.43 -1.30 23.88
C LEU A 62 1.53 -0.40 24.46
N ALA A 63 1.36 0.93 24.41
CA ALA A 63 2.37 1.92 24.79
C ALA A 63 3.68 1.83 23.98
N LEU A 64 3.62 1.27 22.75
CA LEU A 64 4.72 1.32 21.80
C LEU A 64 4.48 2.48 20.83
N ASP A 65 5.34 3.50 20.88
CA ASP A 65 5.22 4.63 19.96
C ASP A 65 5.92 4.33 18.64
N VAL A 66 5.15 4.43 17.57
CA VAL A 66 5.60 4.21 16.18
C VAL A 66 5.29 5.47 15.39
N GLU A 67 6.32 6.00 14.75
CA GLU A 67 6.26 7.17 13.86
C GLU A 67 6.85 6.80 12.50
N ILE A 68 6.25 7.36 11.44
CA ILE A 68 6.72 7.22 10.07
C ILE A 68 7.60 8.43 9.80
N PHE A 69 8.88 8.20 9.51
CA PHE A 69 9.81 9.26 9.16
C PHE A 69 9.90 9.38 7.65
N GLU A 70 9.85 10.62 7.15
CA GLU A 70 10.21 10.93 5.77
C GLU A 70 11.73 11.06 5.67
N GLU A 71 12.31 10.66 4.54
CA GLU A 71 13.70 10.98 4.27
C GLU A 71 13.85 12.50 4.17
N VAL A 72 14.68 13.05 5.05
CA VAL A 72 15.11 14.45 4.96
C VAL A 72 16.17 14.51 3.87
N GLU A 73 15.82 14.98 2.68
CA GLU A 73 16.81 15.37 1.66
C GLU A 73 17.63 16.54 2.23
N ASN A 74 18.79 16.22 2.81
CA ASN A 74 19.81 17.21 3.12
C ASN A 74 20.39 17.69 1.78
N ASN A 75 19.85 18.80 1.27
CA ASN A 75 20.46 19.57 0.20
C ASN A 75 21.78 20.16 0.71
N GLU A 76 22.88 19.40 0.60
CA GLU A 76 24.24 19.95 0.55
C GLU A 76 24.53 20.59 -0.82
#